data_AF-A0A6V7JJ20-F1
#
_entry.id   AF-A0A6V7JJ20-F1
#
_cell.length_a   1.000
_cell.length_b   1.000
_cell.length_c   1.000
_cell.angle_alpha   90.00
_cell.angle_beta   90.00
_cell.angle_gamma   90.00
#
_symmetry.space_group_name_H-M   'P 1'
#
loop_
_entity.id
_entity.type
_entity.pdbx_description
1 polymer ?
#
loop_
_entity_poly.entity_id
_entity_poly.type
_entity_poly.pdbx_seq_one_letter_code
_entity_poly.pdbx_strand_id
1 'polypeptide(L)' 'VSHCSATRRICVGSKSGQLAIYELRGTVKCQTVTAHQGPVTACAFSPEGKFLVSYSCTENKLCFWQ' A
#
# COMPACT_ATOMS: atom_id res chain seq x y z
N VAL A 1 1.68 -3.96 6.90
CA VAL A 1 0.95 -4.76 5.87
C VAL A 1 -0.53 -4.49 6.05
N SER A 2 -1.26 -4.33 4.96
CA SER A 2 -2.71 -4.12 4.93
C SER A 2 -3.34 -5.02 3.87
N HIS A 3 -4.60 -5.41 4.03
CA HIS A 3 -5.33 -6.21 3.05
C HIS A 3 -6.75 -5.65 2.86
N CYS A 4 -7.31 -5.83 1.67
CA CYS A 4 -8.69 -5.51 1.35
C CYS A 4 -9.39 -6.77 0.86
N SER A 5 -10.31 -7.31 1.64
CA SER A 5 -11.07 -8.52 1.30
C SER A 5 -12.01 -8.31 0.11
N ALA A 6 -12.58 -7.11 -0.03
CA ALA A 6 -13.47 -6.76 -1.13
C ALA A 6 -12.76 -6.92 -2.49
N THR A 7 -11.56 -6.35 -2.64
CA THR A 7 -10.79 -6.45 -3.89
C THR A 7 -9.81 -7.62 -3.91
N ARG A 8 -9.58 -8.33 -2.81
CA ARG A 8 -8.51 -9.34 -2.62
C ARG A 8 -7.12 -8.79 -2.95
N ARG A 9 -6.83 -7.59 -2.43
CA ARG A 9 -5.50 -6.96 -2.55
C ARG A 9 -4.75 -6.96 -1.22
N ILE A 10 -3.44 -7.03 -1.30
CA ILE A 10 -2.52 -6.89 -0.16
C ILE A 10 -1.55 -5.75 -0.47
N CYS A 11 -1.29 -4.89 0.51
CA CYS A 11 -0.29 -3.83 0.45
C CYS A 11 0.77 -4.07 1.54
N VAL A 12 2.03 -4.06 1.13
CA VAL A 12 3.19 -4.20 2.00
C VAL A 12 4.06 -2.97 1.84
N GLY A 13 4.34 -2.27 2.94
CA GLY A 13 5.30 -1.17 2.96
C GLY A 13 6.71 -1.66 3.27
N SER A 14 7.71 -1.09 2.60
CA SER A 14 9.12 -1.38 2.83
C SER A 14 9.80 -0.31 3.69
N LYS A 15 10.99 -0.64 4.21
CA LYS A 15 11.88 0.34 4.86
C LYS A 15 12.50 1.35 3.89
N SER A 16 12.46 1.05 2.59
CA SER A 16 12.99 1.91 1.51
C SER A 16 11.93 2.84 0.89
N GLY A 17 10.74 2.92 1.47
CA GLY A 17 9.67 3.82 0.99
C GLY A 17 8.83 3.30 -0.18
N GLN A 18 9.07 2.05 -0.58
CA GLN A 18 8.28 1.38 -1.59
C GLN A 18 7.03 0.72 -0.98
N LEU A 19 5.94 0.69 -1.76
CA LEU A 19 4.79 -0.17 -1.52
C LEU A 19 4.80 -1.30 -2.55
N ALA A 20 4.71 -2.55 -2.10
CA ALA A 20 4.36 -3.69 -2.93
C ALA A 20 2.85 -3.97 -2.79
N ILE A 21 2.14 -4.00 -3.92
CA ILE A 21 0.71 -4.20 -4.00
C ILE A 21 0.46 -5.50 -4.78
N TYR A 22 -0.18 -6.46 -4.12
CA TYR A 22 -0.55 -7.75 -4.69
C TYR A 22 -2.03 -7.77 -5.02
N GLU A 23 -2.38 -8.21 -6.23
CA GLU A 23 -3.75 -8.51 -6.65
C GLU A 23 -3.90 -10.03 -6.75
N LEU A 24 -4.81 -10.59 -5.95
CA LEU A 24 -4.98 -12.04 -5.81
C LEU A 24 -6.19 -12.57 -6.60
N ARG A 25 -6.91 -11.72 -7.34
CA ARG A 25 -7.96 -12.18 -8.24
C ARG A 25 -7.36 -12.79 -9.51
N GLY A 26 -7.47 -14.11 -9.62
CA GLY A 26 -6.94 -14.86 -10.77
C GLY A 26 -5.43 -15.02 -10.68
N THR A 27 -4.71 -14.64 -11.74
CA THR A 27 -3.24 -14.65 -11.73
C THR A 27 -2.72 -13.58 -10.78
N VAL A 28 -1.91 -14.01 -9.81
CA VAL A 28 -1.29 -13.09 -8.84
C VAL A 28 -0.41 -12.08 -9.58
N LYS A 29 -0.74 -10.80 -9.44
CA LYS A 29 0.07 -9.68 -9.94
C LYS A 29 0.70 -8.94 -8.77
N CYS A 30 1.96 -8.53 -8.92
CA CYS A 30 2.65 -7.68 -7.96
C CYS A 30 3.08 -6.39 -8.68
N GLN A 31 2.69 -5.26 -8.12
CA GLN A 31 3.14 -3.94 -8.54
C GLN A 31 3.89 -3.28 -7.39
N THR A 32 5.05 -2.72 -7.68
CA THR A 32 5.82 -1.92 -6.73
C THR A 32 5.76 -0.46 -7.12
N VAL A 33 5.50 0.43 -6.15
CA VAL A 33 5.48 1.88 -6.36
C VAL A 33 6.31 2.59 -5.30
N THR A 34 7.00 3.66 -5.69
CA THR A 34 7.66 4.57 -4.76
C THR A 34 6.64 5.50 -4.15
N ALA A 35 6.40 5.35 -2.85
CA ALA A 35 5.42 6.14 -2.12
C ALA A 35 6.06 7.24 -1.28
N HIS A 36 7.23 6.94 -0.72
CA HIS A 36 7.93 7.69 0.31
C HIS A 36 9.44 7.59 0.06
N GLN A 37 10.23 8.53 0.58
CA GLN A 37 11.71 8.50 0.52
C GLN A 37 12.34 7.76 1.71
N GLY A 38 11.55 7.44 2.74
CA GLY A 38 11.93 6.73 3.95
C GLY A 38 10.91 5.63 4.32
N PRO A 39 11.05 5.00 5.50
CA PRO A 39 10.26 3.82 5.85
C PRO A 39 8.75 4.05 5.80
N VAL A 40 8.04 3.17 5.10
CA VAL A 40 6.58 3.11 5.20
C VAL A 40 6.19 2.52 6.54
N THR A 41 5.62 3.35 7.40
CA THR A 41 5.27 2.97 8.78
C THR A 41 3.83 2.54 8.96
N ALA A 42 2.94 3.00 8.08
CA ALA A 42 1.55 2.53 8.05
C ALA A 42 1.02 2.51 6.62
N CYS A 43 0.07 1.60 6.36
CA CYS A 43 -0.75 1.60 5.14
C CYS A 43 -2.13 1.03 5.43
N ALA A 44 -3.15 1.49 4.72
CA ALA A 44 -4.53 1.04 4.89
C ALA A 44 -5.32 1.14 3.57
N PHE A 45 -6.13 0.12 3.27
CA PHE A 45 -7.12 0.22 2.20
C PHE A 45 -8.42 0.77 2.77
N SER A 46 -9.20 1.46 1.94
CA SER A 46 -10.61 1.70 2.27
C SER A 46 -11.39 0.37 2.26
N PRO A 47 -12.50 0.25 3.01
CA PRO A 47 -13.27 -1.01 3.13
C PRO A 47 -13.70 -1.62 1.79
N GLU A 48 -14.13 -0.77 0.87
CA GLU A 48 -14.54 -1.07 -0.50
C GLU A 48 -13.35 -1.22 -1.46
N GLY A 49 -12.14 -0.87 -1.02
CA GLY A 49 -10.91 -0.93 -1.80
C GLY A 49 -10.81 0.15 -2.87
N LYS A 50 -11.61 1.22 -2.83
CA LYS A 50 -11.47 2.31 -3.80
C LYS A 50 -10.20 3.14 -3.57
N PHE A 51 -9.69 3.14 -2.33
CA PHE A 51 -8.56 3.96 -1.96
C PHE A 51 -7.51 3.16 -1.19
N LEU A 52 -6.27 3.63 -1.28
CA LEU A 52 -5.15 3.20 -0.45
C LEU A 52 -4.49 4.45 0.14
N VAL A 53 -4.09 4.37 1.40
CA VAL A 53 -3.26 5.37 2.06
C VAL A 53 -2.02 4.73 2.65
N SER A 54 -0.96 5.52 2.78
CA SER A 54 0.24 5.13 3.51
C SER A 54 0.94 6.34 4.08
N TYR A 55 1.71 6.09 5.14
CA TYR A 55 2.34 7.13 5.94
C TYR A 55 3.79 6.77 6.27
N SER A 56 4.66 7.78 6.17
CA SER A 56 6.05 7.74 6.58
C SER A 56 6.22 8.69 7.78
N CYS A 57 6.56 8.13 8.95
CA CYS A 57 6.80 8.95 10.15
C CYS A 57 8.06 9.80 10.02
N THR A 58 9.06 9.34 9.26
CA THR A 58 10.32 10.06 9.05
C THR A 58 10.14 11.27 8.15
N GLU A 59 9.28 11.17 7.14
CA GLU A 59 8.95 12.30 6.26
C GLU A 59 7.78 13.15 6.79
N ASN A 60 7.08 12.65 7.81
CA ASN A 60 5.80 13.17 8.27
C ASN A 60 4.82 13.43 7.12
N LYS A 61 4.68 12.44 6.22
CA LYS A 61 3.91 12.57 4.98
C LYS A 61 2.91 11.44 4.80
N LEU A 62 1.71 11.81 4.41
CA LEU A 62 0.68 10.89 3.95
C LEU A 62 0.60 10.94 2.42
N CYS A 63 0.53 9.76 1.80
CA CYS A 63 0.29 9.61 0.38
C CYS A 63 -1.03 8.85 0.18
N PHE A 64 -1.76 9.22 -0.86
CA PHE A 64 -3.12 8.74 -1.16
C PHE A 64 -3.17 8.25 -2.61
N TRP A 65 -3.82 7.11 -2.84
CA TRP A 65 -4.00 6.49 -4.15
C TRP A 65 -5.46 6.13 -4.39
N GLN A 66 -5.91 6.27 -5.64
CA GLN A 66 -7.24 5.89 -6.15
C GLN A 66 -7.09 4.88 -7.31
#